data_AF-A0A7V1BYJ3-F1
#
_entry.id   AF-A0A7V1BYJ3-F1
#
_cell.length_a   1.000
_cell.length_b   1.000
_cell.length_c   1.000
_cell.angle_alpha   90.00
_cell.angle_beta   90.00
_cell.angle_gamma   90.00
#
_symmetry.space_group_name_H-M   'P 1'
#
loop_
_entity.id
_entity.type
_entity.pdbx_description
1 polymer ?
#
loop_
_entity_poly.entity_id
_entity_poly.type
_entity_poly.pdbx_seq_one_letter_code
_entity_poly.pdbx_strand_id
1 'polypeptide(L)'
;MDKILFVVPPYVTFNRFVNPTFNERTEVKESGSYGSVLTDMPIGLLSLSAYLKKHAAVETKLIDFNIVLNKMQRFEYSSFSELFLEILSAKGWIDYAPDIIGISTL
;
A
#
# COMPACT_ATOMS: atom_id res chain seq x y z
N MET A 1 -6.40 14.75 18.89
CA MET A 1 -6.97 14.65 17.53
C MET A 1 -6.54 13.29 17.06
N ASP A 2 -7.48 12.36 16.90
CA ASP A 2 -7.14 10.97 16.63
C ASP A 2 -6.56 10.86 15.22
N LYS A 3 -5.57 9.98 15.05
CA LYS A 3 -4.87 9.76 13.80
C LYS A 3 -5.26 8.40 13.23
N ILE A 4 -5.73 8.41 11.99
CA ILE A 4 -6.19 7.21 11.29
C ILE A 4 -5.27 6.94 10.11
N LEU A 5 -4.66 5.75 10.09
CA LEU A 5 -3.94 5.24 8.93
C LEU A 5 -4.82 4.27 8.17
N PHE A 6 -5.17 4.63 6.93
CA PHE A 6 -5.74 3.68 5.99
C PHE A 6 -4.63 2.93 5.25
N VAL A 7 -4.78 1.61 5.13
CA VAL A 7 -3.83 0.72 4.46
C VAL A 7 -4.56 -0.05 3.38
N VAL A 8 -4.04 0.01 2.15
CA VAL A 8 -4.43 -0.88 1.05
C VAL A 8 -3.29 -1.87 0.83
N PRO A 9 -3.45 -3.16 1.19
CA PRO A 9 -2.46 -4.17 0.88
C PRO A 9 -2.43 -4.45 -0.62
N PRO A 10 -1.36 -5.09 -1.14
CA PRO A 10 -1.34 -5.58 -2.50
C PRO A 10 -2.53 -6.52 -2.75
N TYR A 11 -3.25 -6.34 -3.86
CA TYR A 11 -4.36 -7.25 -4.22
C TYR A 11 -3.87 -8.60 -4.76
N VAL A 12 -2.59 -8.69 -5.10
CA VAL A 12 -1.91 -9.86 -5.63
C VAL A 12 -1.13 -10.54 -4.51
N THR A 13 -1.01 -11.88 -4.56
CA THR A 13 -0.14 -12.63 -3.64
C THR A 13 1.33 -12.42 -3.98
N PHE A 14 2.23 -12.49 -2.99
CA PHE A 14 3.68 -12.35 -3.21
C PHE A 14 4.20 -13.26 -4.35
N ASN A 15 3.83 -14.55 -4.33
CA ASN A 15 4.29 -15.49 -5.35
C ASN A 15 3.85 -15.09 -6.76
N ARG A 16 2.59 -14.69 -6.98
CA ARG A 16 2.14 -14.18 -8.29
C ARG A 16 2.82 -12.88 -8.69
N PHE A 17 3.19 -12.03 -7.73
CA PHE A 17 3.94 -10.80 -8.02
C PHE A 17 5.37 -11.09 -8.49
N VAL A 18 6.10 -11.98 -7.82
CA VAL A 18 7.49 -12.29 -8.19
C VAL A 18 7.62 -13.36 -9.28
N ASN A 19 6.61 -14.21 -9.44
CA ASN A 19 6.53 -15.27 -10.45
C ASN A 19 5.21 -15.15 -11.24
N PRO A 20 5.04 -14.11 -12.08
CA PRO A 20 3.83 -13.96 -12.88
C PRO A 20 3.67 -15.10 -13.90
N THR A 21 2.44 -15.50 -14.17
CA THR A 21 2.14 -16.53 -15.18
C THR A 21 2.30 -15.99 -16.61
N PHE A 22 2.44 -16.88 -17.60
CA PHE A 22 2.73 -16.51 -18.99
C PHE A 22 1.74 -15.53 -19.64
N ASN A 23 0.52 -15.45 -19.12
CA ASN A 23 -0.58 -14.63 -19.60
C ASN A 23 -0.89 -13.42 -18.70
N GLU A 24 -0.10 -13.19 -17.66
CA GLU A 24 -0.23 -12.01 -16.82
C GLU A 24 0.57 -10.84 -17.41
N ARG A 25 0.04 -9.63 -17.21
CA ARG A 25 0.79 -8.42 -17.54
C ARG A 25 1.97 -8.30 -16.58
N THR A 26 3.15 -8.03 -17.09
CA THR A 26 4.35 -7.79 -16.29
C THR A 26 4.85 -6.35 -16.41
N GLU A 27 5.66 -5.93 -15.45
CA GLU A 27 6.40 -4.69 -15.43
C GLU A 27 7.88 -4.99 -15.23
N VAL A 28 8.75 -4.37 -16.02
CA VAL A 28 10.20 -4.52 -15.90
C VAL A 28 10.73 -3.50 -14.90
N LYS A 29 11.38 -4.01 -13.86
CA LYS A 29 12.13 -3.24 -12.87
C LYS A 29 13.61 -3.58 -13.00
N GLU A 30 14.50 -2.78 -12.41
CA GLU A 30 15.95 -3.03 -12.52
C GLU A 30 16.39 -4.38 -11.94
N SER A 31 15.63 -4.90 -10.97
CA SER A 31 15.89 -6.19 -10.31
C SER A 31 15.26 -7.40 -11.03
N GLY A 32 14.43 -7.19 -12.06
CA GLY A 32 13.75 -8.28 -12.77
C GLY A 32 12.39 -7.91 -13.36
N SER A 33 11.67 -8.91 -13.85
CA SER A 33 10.30 -8.78 -14.35
C SER A 33 9.31 -9.25 -13.28
N TYR A 34 8.31 -8.42 -12.97
CA TYR A 34 7.34 -8.68 -11.91
C TYR A 34 5.91 -8.56 -12.45
N GLY A 35 4.95 -9.18 -11.77
CA GLY A 35 3.53 -9.02 -12.07
C GLY A 35 3.12 -7.55 -11.98
N SER A 36 2.44 -7.05 -13.00
CA SER A 36 1.97 -5.66 -13.05
C SER A 36 0.82 -5.47 -12.09
N VAL A 37 0.99 -4.53 -11.15
CA VAL A 37 -0.02 -4.22 -10.15
C VAL A 37 -0.81 -3.00 -10.64
N LEU A 38 -1.97 -3.18 -11.25
CA LEU A 38 -2.87 -2.07 -11.58
C LEU A 38 -3.20 -1.20 -10.35
N THR A 39 -3.00 0.11 -10.47
CA THR A 39 -3.36 1.08 -9.42
C THR A 39 -4.51 1.93 -9.89
N ASP A 40 -5.64 1.84 -9.21
CA ASP A 40 -6.75 2.76 -9.36
C ASP A 40 -6.79 3.77 -8.21
N MET A 41 -7.47 4.89 -8.41
CA MET A 41 -7.69 5.84 -7.34
C MET A 41 -8.57 5.20 -6.26
N PRO A 42 -8.17 5.19 -4.98
CA PRO A 42 -8.94 4.57 -3.91
C PRO A 42 -10.09 5.48 -3.45
N ILE A 43 -11.07 5.68 -4.32
CA ILE A 43 -12.19 6.62 -4.14
C ILE A 43 -12.92 6.34 -2.82
N GLY A 44 -13.17 5.07 -2.47
CA GLY A 44 -13.85 4.70 -1.23
C GLY A 44 -13.13 5.23 0.03
N LEU A 45 -11.80 5.09 0.09
CA LEU A 45 -11.00 5.58 1.21
C LEU A 45 -10.90 7.11 1.21
N LEU A 46 -10.84 7.73 0.04
CA LEU A 46 -10.86 9.19 -0.07
C LEU A 46 -12.20 9.76 0.41
N SER A 47 -13.32 9.15 0.03
CA SER A 47 -14.66 9.52 0.50
C SER A 47 -14.83 9.30 2.00
N LEU A 48 -14.35 8.18 2.54
CA LEU A 48 -14.39 7.90 3.97
C LEU A 48 -13.55 8.91 4.76
N SER A 49 -12.34 9.19 4.28
CA SER A 49 -11.46 10.22 4.84
C SER A 49 -12.12 11.60 4.86
N ALA A 50 -12.78 12.01 3.77
CA ALA A 50 -13.51 13.27 3.71
C ALA A 50 -14.71 13.31 4.67
N TYR A 51 -15.47 12.21 4.76
CA TYR A 51 -16.58 12.08 5.69
C TYR A 51 -16.13 12.20 7.15
N LEU A 52 -15.09 11.46 7.54
CA LEU A 52 -14.56 11.49 8.90
C LEU A 52 -14.03 12.88 9.28
N LYS A 53 -13.27 13.53 8.40
CA LYS A 53 -12.78 14.90 8.63
C LYS A 53 -13.90 15.93 8.74
N LYS A 54 -15.04 15.70 8.07
CA LYS A 54 -16.21 16.57 8.15
C LYS A 54 -16.97 16.42 9.48
N HIS A 55 -16.99 15.21 10.04
CA HIS A 55 -17.85 14.88 11.18
C HIS A 55 -17.11 14.63 12.49
N ALA A 56 -15.77 14.56 12.47
CA ALA A 56 -14.92 14.37 13.63
C ALA A 56 -13.59 15.12 13.48
N ALA A 57 -12.98 15.48 14.61
CA ALA A 57 -11.64 16.04 14.65
C ALA A 57 -10.61 14.92 14.55
N VAL A 58 -10.29 14.51 13.31
CA VAL A 58 -9.32 13.44 13.02
C VAL A 58 -8.32 13.85 11.95
N GLU A 59 -7.10 13.33 12.06
CA GLU A 59 -6.13 13.31 10.98
C GLU A 59 -6.23 11.98 10.24
N THR A 60 -6.13 11.99 8.91
CA THR A 60 -6.10 10.74 8.15
C THR A 60 -4.92 10.72 7.19
N LYS A 61 -4.27 9.57 7.09
CA LYS A 61 -3.28 9.23 6.06
C LYS A 61 -3.66 7.93 5.37
N LEU A 62 -3.09 7.73 4.19
CA LEU A 62 -3.30 6.55 3.36
C LEU A 62 -1.95 6.04 2.88
N ILE A 63 -1.73 4.74 3.03
CA ILE A 63 -0.69 4.00 2.32
C ILE A 63 -1.34 2.95 1.43
N ASP A 64 -1.02 3.03 0.15
CA ASP A 64 -1.44 2.04 -0.84
C ASP A 64 -0.22 1.27 -1.34
N PHE A 65 -0.11 0.02 -0.92
CA PHE A 65 1.02 -0.82 -1.28
C PHE A 65 1.04 -1.20 -2.76
N ASN A 66 -0.08 -1.10 -3.48
CA ASN A 66 -0.07 -1.24 -4.94
C ASN A 66 0.69 -0.09 -5.58
N ILE A 67 0.46 1.14 -5.10
CA ILE A 67 1.20 2.33 -5.56
C ILE A 67 2.67 2.24 -5.16
N VAL A 68 2.97 1.77 -3.94
CA VAL A 68 4.36 1.56 -3.49
C VAL A 68 5.08 0.59 -4.43
N LEU A 69 4.50 -0.57 -4.71
CA LEU A 69 5.09 -1.58 -5.62
C LEU A 69 5.30 -1.04 -7.04
N ASN A 70 4.37 -0.23 -7.57
CA ASN A 70 4.56 0.39 -8.89
C ASN A 70 5.71 1.38 -8.91
N LYS A 71 5.80 2.25 -7.89
CA LYS A 71 6.82 3.31 -7.84
C LYS A 71 8.23 2.79 -7.55
N MET A 72 8.36 1.58 -7.03
CA MET A 72 9.65 0.95 -6.78
C MET A 72 10.41 0.66 -8.09
N GLN A 73 11.64 1.15 -8.19
CA GLN A 73 12.54 0.86 -9.32
C GLN A 73 13.21 -0.52 -9.21
N ARG A 74 13.43 -0.98 -7.97
CA ARG A 74 13.99 -2.27 -7.60
C ARG A 74 13.10 -2.94 -6.56
N PHE A 75 13.00 -4.25 -6.60
CA PHE A 75 12.28 -5.05 -5.62
C PHE A 75 13.21 -6.14 -5.08
N GLU A 76 13.66 -5.96 -3.83
CA GLU A 76 14.71 -6.78 -3.19
C GLU A 76 14.20 -7.43 -1.89
N TYR A 77 12.89 -7.76 -1.83
CA TYR A 77 12.26 -8.37 -0.66
C TYR A 77 11.91 -9.84 -0.90
N SER A 78 12.04 -10.65 0.15
CA SER A 78 11.70 -12.08 0.18
C SER A 78 10.22 -12.34 0.49
N SER A 79 9.50 -11.34 0.99
CA SER A 79 8.06 -11.40 1.25
C SER A 79 7.43 -10.01 1.29
N PHE A 80 6.10 -9.92 1.14
CA PHE A 80 5.40 -8.65 1.41
C PHE A 80 5.45 -8.24 2.88
N SER A 81 5.53 -9.20 3.81
CA SER A 81 5.69 -8.88 5.24
C SER A 81 6.98 -8.11 5.51
N GLU A 82 8.08 -8.49 4.85
CA GLU A 82 9.36 -7.79 4.93
C GLU A 82 9.24 -6.36 4.39
N LEU A 83 8.64 -6.20 3.20
CA LEU A 83 8.33 -4.89 2.62
C LEU A 83 7.50 -4.03 3.58
N PHE A 84 6.43 -4.59 4.17
CA PHE A 84 5.54 -3.86 5.06
C PHE A 84 6.27 -3.41 6.32
N LEU A 85 7.09 -4.29 6.91
CA LEU A 85 7.89 -3.98 8.09
C LEU A 85 8.86 -2.84 7.80
N GLU A 86 9.59 -2.89 6.68
CA GLU A 86 10.52 -1.81 6.33
C GLU A 86 9.79 -0.48 6.15
N ILE A 87 8.73 -0.48 5.32
CA ILE A 87 7.99 0.75 5.01
C ILE A 87 7.32 1.33 6.25
N LEU A 88 6.63 0.51 7.05
CA LEU A 88 5.89 0.99 8.24
C LEU A 88 6.82 1.31 9.41
N SER A 89 8.05 0.80 9.43
CA SER A 89 9.08 1.18 10.41
C SER A 89 9.81 2.47 10.04
N ALA A 90 9.56 3.03 8.84
CA ALA A 90 10.16 4.30 8.46
C ALA A 90 9.71 5.43 9.40
N LYS A 91 10.64 6.34 9.71
CA LYS A 91 10.45 7.42 10.68
C LYS A 91 9.13 8.20 10.48
N GLY A 92 8.72 8.46 9.23
CA GLY A 92 7.49 9.19 8.95
C GLY A 92 6.21 8.52 9.46
N TRP A 93 6.18 7.19 9.57
CA TRP A 93 5.04 6.44 10.10
C TRP A 93 5.14 6.25 11.61
N ILE A 94 6.35 6.06 12.14
CA ILE A 94 6.61 6.04 13.58
C ILE A 94 6.24 7.38 14.22
N ASP A 95 6.66 8.50 13.62
CA ASP A 95 6.33 9.86 14.08
C ASP A 95 4.83 10.16 13.89
N TYR A 96 4.21 9.58 12.87
CA TYR A 96 2.76 9.69 12.70
C TYR A 96 2.03 9.02 13.87
N ALA A 97 2.42 7.81 14.27
CA ALA A 97 1.84 7.05 15.39
C ALA A 97 0.30 7.03 15.33
N PRO A 98 -0.30 6.29 14.37
CA PRO A 98 -1.76 6.24 14.24
C PRO A 98 -2.42 5.56 15.45
N ASP A 99 -3.52 6.13 15.92
CA ASP A 99 -4.36 5.56 16.98
C ASP A 99 -5.27 4.46 16.43
N ILE A 100 -5.65 4.59 15.14
CA ILE A 100 -6.55 3.66 14.45
C ILE A 100 -5.94 3.27 13.10
N ILE A 101 -5.97 1.98 12.78
CA ILE A 101 -5.56 1.45 11.48
C ILE A 101 -6.77 0.82 10.79
N GLY A 102 -7.11 1.31 9.60
CA GLY A 102 -8.16 0.75 8.75
C GLY A 102 -7.56 0.06 7.54
N ILE A 103 -7.85 -1.24 7.35
CA ILE A 103 -7.33 -2.01 6.22
C ILE A 103 -8.46 -2.23 5.20
N SER A 104 -8.23 -1.86 3.94
CA SER A 104 -9.18 -2.05 2.84
C SER A 104 -8.70 -3.17 1.92
N THR A 105 -9.36 -4.32 1.98
CA THR A 105 -8.98 -5.55 1.25
C THR A 105 -9.94 -5.89 0.09
N LEU A 106 -10.61 -4.89 -0.47
CA LEU A 106 -11.54 -5.05 -1.60
C LEU A 106 -10.79 -5.02 -2.93
#